data_AF-A0A7C1VVK1-F1
#
_entry.id   AF-A0A7C1VVK1-F1
#
_cell.length_a   1.000
_cell.length_b   1.000
_cell.length_c   1.000
_cell.angle_alpha   90.00
_cell.angle_beta   90.00
_cell.angle_gamma   90.00
#
_symmetry.space_group_name_H-M   'P 1'
#
loop_
_entity.id
_entity.type
_entity.pdbx_description
1 polymer ?
#
loop_
_entity_poly.entity_id
_entity_poly.type
_entity_poly.pdbx_seq_one_letter_code
_entity_poly.pdbx_strand_id
1 'polypeptide(L)'
;MMRMRRRHLLGTLTCLIIGVVLLAGCNEEKQAQPSPESIKIEVKTGADDGGVVALTDLLPDNVFGIVNGGGDQPFMVGLLVSGGGDNLTGRGIYRFDISGYENKSFTFHVKCVEKHGNPGSLEVYLTNDSGPLETNPSNMSDVSQIWNPIASGEKIATITPVSGEWVTVDISSAMVKSWVTDKGYITIMLKLENENLGSNNDYYSFSTYEYSQGSAKPYLSAP
;
A
#
# COMPACT_ATOMS: atom_id res chain seq x y z
N MET A 1 79.83 17.57 22.64
CA MET A 1 80.54 16.54 23.43
C MET A 1 79.66 16.15 24.61
N MET A 2 79.05 14.96 24.57
CA MET A 2 78.35 14.19 25.63
C MET A 2 77.16 13.45 25.00
N ARG A 3 76.85 12.19 25.28
CA ARG A 3 77.61 11.02 25.75
C ARG A 3 76.63 9.87 25.51
N MET A 4 77.11 8.77 24.92
CA MET A 4 76.35 7.52 24.80
C MET A 4 75.79 7.11 26.17
N ARG A 5 74.47 6.89 26.27
CA ARG A 5 73.83 6.00 27.24
C ARG A 5 72.39 5.73 26.80
N ARG A 6 72.16 4.52 26.27
CA ARG A 6 70.87 3.78 26.07
C ARG A 6 70.86 2.98 24.76
N ARG A 7 71.96 2.26 24.50
CA ARG A 7 71.90 0.96 23.81
C ARG A 7 71.62 -0.08 24.93
N HIS A 8 70.82 -1.11 24.64
CA HIS A 8 70.29 -2.17 25.54
C HIS A 8 68.83 -2.06 26.02
N LEU A 9 67.99 -1.27 25.35
CA LEU A 9 66.52 -1.41 25.36
C LEU A 9 66.02 -1.44 23.91
N LEU A 10 66.78 -1.96 22.94
CA LEU A 10 66.69 -3.36 22.52
C LEU A 10 65.62 -4.17 23.26
N GLY A 11 64.49 -4.36 22.59
CA GLY A 11 64.30 -5.71 22.05
C GLY A 11 63.15 -6.52 22.64
N THR A 12 62.45 -6.03 23.67
CA THR A 12 61.31 -6.77 24.25
C THR A 12 59.94 -6.15 23.97
N LEU A 13 59.85 -4.86 23.63
CA LEU A 13 58.55 -4.22 23.40
C LEU A 13 58.03 -4.33 21.96
N THR A 14 58.91 -4.49 20.97
CA THR A 14 58.50 -4.50 19.56
C THR A 14 58.05 -5.88 19.05
N CYS A 15 58.35 -6.97 19.78
CA CYS A 15 57.89 -8.32 19.40
C CYS A 15 56.48 -8.67 19.91
N LEU A 16 55.88 -7.87 20.81
CA LEU A 16 54.55 -8.19 21.36
C LEU A 16 53.39 -7.60 20.54
N ILE A 17 53.64 -6.64 19.66
CA ILE A 17 52.57 -5.96 18.89
C ILE A 17 52.29 -6.66 17.54
N ILE A 18 53.21 -7.48 17.04
CA ILE A 18 53.02 -8.21 15.77
C ILE A 18 52.26 -9.55 15.97
N GLY A 19 52.17 -10.06 17.20
CA GLY A 19 51.48 -11.33 17.51
C GLY A 19 49.96 -11.27 17.62
N VAL A 20 49.34 -10.08 17.64
CA VAL A 20 47.88 -9.95 17.87
C VAL A 20 47.08 -9.70 16.57
N VAL A 21 47.75 -9.49 15.44
CA VAL A 21 47.07 -9.17 14.15
C VAL A 21 46.76 -10.41 13.30
N LEU A 22 47.14 -11.63 13.73
CA LEU A 22 47.00 -12.85 12.89
C LEU A 22 45.99 -13.89 13.38
N LEU A 23 45.15 -13.60 14.37
CA LEU A 23 44.14 -14.56 14.87
C LEU A 23 42.73 -13.97 15.08
N ALA A 24 42.42 -12.80 14.50
CA ALA A 24 41.04 -12.44 14.25
C ALA A 24 40.61 -13.16 12.96
N GLY A 25 40.19 -14.41 13.12
CA GLY A 25 39.60 -15.19 12.05
C GLY A 25 38.51 -14.36 11.37
N CYS A 26 38.62 -14.21 10.06
CA CYS A 26 37.48 -13.90 9.22
C CYS A 26 36.45 -15.00 9.49
N ASN A 27 35.44 -14.70 10.31
CA ASN A 27 34.18 -15.38 10.18
C ASN A 27 33.75 -15.09 8.74
N GLU A 28 33.77 -16.12 7.91
CA GLU A 28 32.91 -16.16 6.74
C GLU A 28 31.48 -16.10 7.28
N GLU A 29 30.99 -14.90 7.53
CA GLU A 29 29.57 -14.63 7.40
C GLU A 29 29.24 -15.16 6.01
N LYS A 30 28.52 -16.28 5.98
CA LYS A 30 27.82 -16.70 4.78
C LYS A 30 27.10 -15.46 4.31
N GLN A 31 27.63 -14.83 3.26
CA GLN A 31 26.90 -13.83 2.51
C GLN A 31 25.58 -14.53 2.18
N ALA A 32 24.53 -14.14 2.90
CA ALA A 32 23.19 -14.42 2.46
C ALA A 32 23.19 -13.94 1.01
N GLN A 33 23.02 -14.89 0.07
CA GLN A 33 22.76 -14.51 -1.31
C GLN A 33 21.70 -13.42 -1.23
N PRO A 34 21.89 -12.25 -1.88
CA PRO A 34 20.83 -11.27 -1.95
C PRO A 34 19.61 -12.02 -2.44
N SER A 35 18.57 -12.09 -1.60
CA SER A 35 17.27 -12.58 -2.03
C SER A 35 16.97 -11.87 -3.35
N PRO A 36 16.53 -12.56 -4.41
CA PRO A 36 16.19 -11.90 -5.66
C PRO A 36 15.33 -10.68 -5.32
N GLU A 37 15.79 -9.49 -5.73
CA GLU A 37 15.14 -8.23 -5.38
C GLU A 37 13.66 -8.33 -5.76
N SER A 38 12.78 -8.37 -4.76
CA SER A 38 11.35 -8.40 -4.99
C SER A 38 10.98 -7.14 -5.75
N ILE A 39 10.33 -7.30 -6.91
CA ILE A 39 9.91 -6.15 -7.71
C ILE A 39 8.87 -5.40 -6.90
N LYS A 40 9.08 -4.10 -6.69
CA LYS A 40 8.11 -3.21 -6.06
C LYS A 40 7.49 -2.29 -7.10
N ILE A 41 6.18 -2.38 -7.29
CA ILE A 41 5.41 -1.54 -8.21
C ILE A 41 4.55 -0.61 -7.36
N GLU A 42 4.91 0.67 -7.33
CA GLU A 42 4.19 1.68 -6.58
C GLU A 42 3.08 2.33 -7.40
N VAL A 43 2.10 2.92 -6.72
CA VAL A 43 1.17 3.88 -7.34
C VAL A 43 1.98 5.01 -7.99
N LYS A 44 1.66 5.33 -9.25
CA LYS A 44 2.47 6.22 -10.09
C LYS A 44 2.17 7.69 -9.84
N THR A 45 0.90 8.03 -9.62
CA THR A 45 0.43 9.40 -9.42
C THR A 45 -0.68 9.44 -8.37
N GLY A 46 -0.97 10.61 -7.79
CA GLY A 46 -2.12 10.75 -6.89
C GLY A 46 -3.45 10.40 -7.56
N ALA A 47 -3.58 10.53 -8.88
CA ALA A 47 -4.79 10.11 -9.59
C ALA A 47 -4.96 8.58 -9.69
N ASP A 48 -3.94 7.79 -9.34
CA ASP A 48 -4.00 6.34 -9.39
C ASP A 48 -4.43 5.70 -8.05
N ASP A 49 -4.65 6.47 -6.98
CA ASP A 49 -5.28 5.96 -5.76
C ASP A 49 -6.14 6.99 -5.03
N GLY A 50 -6.90 6.53 -4.03
CA GLY A 50 -7.89 7.31 -3.31
C GLY A 50 -9.21 6.55 -3.27
N GLY A 51 -10.28 7.14 -3.78
CA GLY A 51 -11.54 6.41 -3.92
C GLY A 51 -12.75 7.23 -4.34
N VAL A 52 -13.91 6.67 -4.05
CA VAL A 52 -15.22 7.26 -4.35
C VAL A 52 -16.09 7.22 -3.10
N VAL A 53 -16.82 8.30 -2.86
CA VAL A 53 -17.87 8.37 -1.83
C VAL A 53 -19.20 8.61 -2.51
N ALA A 54 -20.25 7.89 -2.10
CA ALA A 54 -21.61 8.07 -2.59
C ALA A 54 -22.56 8.37 -1.43
N LEU A 55 -23.65 9.09 -1.70
CA LEU A 55 -24.72 9.33 -0.74
C LEU A 55 -25.42 8.02 -0.40
N THR A 56 -25.22 7.52 0.82
CA THR A 56 -25.72 6.22 1.27
C THR A 56 -27.22 6.11 1.08
N ASP A 57 -27.96 7.17 1.40
CA ASP A 57 -29.42 7.19 1.39
C ASP A 57 -30.01 7.16 -0.04
N LEU A 58 -29.18 7.34 -1.07
CA LEU A 58 -29.59 7.25 -2.47
C LEU A 58 -29.23 5.92 -3.13
N LEU A 59 -28.42 5.09 -2.46
CA LEU A 59 -27.99 3.79 -3.00
C LEU A 59 -29.09 2.72 -2.81
N PRO A 60 -29.16 1.72 -3.72
CA PRO A 60 -28.40 1.60 -4.96
C PRO A 60 -29.02 2.36 -6.14
N ASP A 61 -30.19 2.99 -5.95
CA ASP A 61 -31.02 3.52 -7.03
C ASP A 61 -30.36 4.69 -7.78
N ASN A 62 -29.66 5.58 -7.07
CA ASN A 62 -28.88 6.66 -7.65
C ASN A 62 -27.48 6.72 -7.01
N VAL A 63 -26.44 6.63 -7.85
CA VAL A 63 -25.06 6.69 -7.38
C VAL A 63 -24.52 8.12 -7.53
N PHE A 64 -24.99 9.01 -6.67
CA PHE A 64 -24.55 10.40 -6.64
C PHE A 64 -23.49 10.60 -5.54
N GLY A 65 -22.37 11.22 -5.89
CA GLY A 65 -21.20 11.21 -5.02
C GLY A 65 -20.02 12.02 -5.54
N ILE A 66 -18.85 11.79 -4.94
CA ILE A 66 -17.60 12.46 -5.27
C ILE A 66 -16.50 11.41 -5.44
N VAL A 67 -15.67 11.60 -6.46
CA VAL A 67 -14.42 10.87 -6.66
C VAL A 67 -13.29 11.70 -6.10
N ASN A 68 -12.39 11.10 -5.35
CA ASN A 68 -11.23 11.79 -4.80
C ASN A 68 -9.98 10.95 -5.05
N GLY A 69 -9.19 11.38 -6.03
CA GLY A 69 -7.85 10.88 -6.29
C GLY A 69 -6.80 11.66 -5.51
N GLY A 70 -5.90 10.95 -4.86
CA GLY A 70 -4.74 11.53 -4.18
C GLY A 70 -5.10 12.17 -2.85
N GLY A 71 -4.30 13.16 -2.45
CA GLY A 71 -4.37 13.84 -1.17
C GLY A 71 -3.36 13.32 -0.17
N ASP A 72 -2.87 14.21 0.69
CA ASP A 72 -1.95 13.88 1.79
C ASP A 72 -2.63 13.20 2.98
N GLN A 73 -3.95 13.03 2.90
CA GLN A 73 -4.79 12.34 3.87
C GLN A 73 -5.09 10.90 3.43
N PRO A 74 -5.26 9.97 4.38
CA PRO A 74 -5.72 8.63 4.06
C PRO A 74 -7.18 8.66 3.58
N PHE A 75 -7.52 7.73 2.68
CA PHE A 75 -8.88 7.62 2.16
C PHE A 75 -9.75 6.72 3.06
N MET A 76 -10.99 7.13 3.32
CA MET A 76 -11.92 6.42 4.19
C MET A 76 -12.78 5.43 3.40
N VAL A 77 -12.79 4.17 3.83
CA VAL A 77 -13.57 3.06 3.26
C VAL A 77 -14.56 2.56 4.30
N GLY A 78 -15.85 2.70 4.00
CA GLY A 78 -16.94 2.38 4.92
C GLY A 78 -17.99 3.46 5.04
N LEU A 79 -18.64 3.53 6.20
CA LEU A 79 -19.77 4.43 6.45
C LEU A 79 -19.27 5.66 7.21
N LEU A 80 -19.56 6.84 6.67
CA LEU A 80 -19.12 8.13 7.22
C LEU A 80 -20.25 9.18 7.12
N VAL A 81 -20.12 10.27 7.87
CA VAL A 81 -21.03 11.42 7.82
C VAL A 81 -20.30 12.62 7.23
N SER A 82 -20.92 13.28 6.25
CA SER A 82 -20.40 14.51 5.65
C SER A 82 -20.38 15.65 6.68
N GLY A 83 -19.59 16.71 6.44
CA GLY A 83 -19.64 17.91 7.28
C GLY A 83 -21.02 18.61 7.29
N GLY A 84 -21.87 18.33 6.30
CA GLY A 84 -23.25 18.80 6.20
C GLY A 84 -24.27 17.89 6.89
N GLY A 85 -23.87 16.71 7.36
CA GLY A 85 -24.73 15.74 8.04
C GLY A 85 -25.28 14.62 7.15
N ASP A 86 -24.89 14.54 5.88
CA ASP A 86 -25.33 13.48 4.96
C ASP A 86 -24.59 12.16 5.22
N ASN A 87 -25.30 11.04 5.09
CA ASN A 87 -24.68 9.73 5.18
C ASN A 87 -23.95 9.41 3.88
N LEU A 88 -22.70 8.98 4.00
CA LEU A 88 -21.83 8.64 2.88
C LEU A 88 -21.30 7.22 3.03
N THR A 89 -21.16 6.52 1.91
CA THR A 89 -20.46 5.23 1.83
C THR A 89 -19.24 5.40 0.94
N GLY A 90 -18.06 5.03 1.43
CA GLY A 90 -16.78 5.16 0.75
C GLY A 90 -16.21 3.83 0.27
N ARG A 91 -15.60 3.83 -0.93
CA ARG A 91 -14.85 2.71 -1.51
C ARG A 91 -13.45 3.17 -1.91
N GLY A 92 -12.44 2.43 -1.49
CA GLY A 92 -11.04 2.71 -1.80
C GLY A 92 -10.67 2.13 -3.15
N ILE A 93 -9.86 2.84 -3.93
CA ILE A 93 -9.47 2.42 -5.29
C ILE A 93 -7.97 2.60 -5.43
N TYR A 94 -7.29 1.57 -5.97
CA TYR A 94 -5.86 1.55 -6.21
C TYR A 94 -5.58 1.00 -7.60
N ARG A 95 -4.87 1.78 -8.41
CA ARG A 95 -4.57 1.50 -9.81
C ARG A 95 -3.06 1.37 -9.98
N PHE A 96 -2.62 0.25 -10.55
CA PHE A 96 -1.20 -0.06 -10.70
C PHE A 96 -0.84 -0.31 -12.16
N ASP A 97 0.19 0.39 -12.63
CA ASP A 97 0.83 0.14 -13.92
C ASP A 97 1.78 -1.06 -13.78
N ILE A 98 1.34 -2.23 -14.24
CA ILE A 98 2.11 -3.48 -14.21
C ILE A 98 2.69 -3.83 -15.58
N SER A 99 2.79 -2.86 -16.48
CA SER A 99 3.34 -3.05 -17.83
C SER A 99 4.72 -3.72 -17.77
N GLY A 100 4.89 -4.82 -18.49
CA GLY A 100 6.09 -5.67 -18.48
C GLY A 100 6.08 -6.80 -17.45
N TYR A 101 5.05 -6.89 -16.59
CA TYR A 101 4.92 -7.89 -15.53
C TYR A 101 3.56 -8.61 -15.54
N GLU A 102 2.84 -8.56 -16.66
CA GLU A 102 1.44 -9.00 -16.79
C GLU A 102 1.23 -10.51 -16.56
N ASN A 103 2.32 -11.29 -16.59
CA ASN A 103 2.29 -12.74 -16.37
C ASN A 103 2.70 -13.15 -14.93
N LYS A 104 3.01 -12.19 -14.06
CA LYS A 104 3.44 -12.46 -12.67
C LYS A 104 2.25 -12.54 -11.71
N SER A 105 2.48 -13.18 -10.57
CA SER A 105 1.65 -13.00 -9.38
C SER A 105 2.14 -11.79 -8.59
N PHE A 106 1.24 -11.14 -7.88
CA PHE A 106 1.56 -10.00 -7.02
C PHE A 106 1.01 -10.21 -5.62
N THR A 107 1.60 -9.53 -4.65
CA THR A 107 0.97 -9.27 -3.35
C THR A 107 0.70 -7.78 -3.28
N PHE A 108 -0.56 -7.41 -3.06
CA PHE A 108 -0.98 -6.04 -2.84
C PHE A 108 -0.77 -5.64 -1.37
N HIS A 109 -0.18 -4.47 -1.17
CA HIS A 109 0.13 -3.89 0.12
C HIS A 109 -0.49 -2.50 0.25
N VAL A 110 -1.33 -2.32 1.27
CA VAL A 110 -1.88 -1.00 1.64
C VAL A 110 -1.87 -0.84 3.15
N LYS A 111 -1.52 0.35 3.65
CA LYS A 111 -1.48 0.60 5.08
C LYS A 111 -2.88 0.91 5.58
N CYS A 112 -3.38 0.14 6.55
CA CYS A 112 -4.51 0.55 7.36
C CYS A 112 -4.00 1.59 8.36
N VAL A 113 -4.25 2.86 8.11
CA VAL A 113 -3.81 3.96 8.97
C VAL A 113 -4.61 3.95 10.27
N GLU A 114 -5.92 3.91 10.16
CA GLU A 114 -6.84 4.00 11.29
C GLU A 114 -8.06 3.09 11.10
N LYS A 115 -8.64 2.64 12.21
CA LYS A 115 -9.97 2.05 12.27
C LYS A 115 -10.86 2.92 13.15
N HIS A 116 -12.00 3.37 12.62
CA HIS A 116 -13.01 4.09 13.37
C HIS A 116 -14.26 3.22 13.56
N GLY A 117 -14.78 3.12 14.78
CA GLY A 117 -15.94 2.29 15.10
C GLY A 117 -15.68 0.79 14.97
N ASN A 118 -16.70 0.05 14.50
CA ASN A 118 -16.68 -1.38 14.24
C ASN A 118 -17.12 -1.72 12.79
N PRO A 119 -16.30 -1.36 11.78
CA PRO A 119 -16.60 -1.57 10.35
C PRO A 119 -16.71 -3.06 9.94
N GLY A 120 -16.27 -3.99 10.79
CA GLY A 120 -16.28 -5.42 10.47
C GLY A 120 -15.23 -5.77 9.40
N SER A 121 -15.59 -6.66 8.48
CA SER A 121 -14.70 -7.13 7.43
C SER A 121 -14.65 -6.15 6.25
N LEU A 122 -13.48 -6.09 5.62
CA LEU A 122 -13.25 -5.47 4.33
C LEU A 122 -13.19 -6.55 3.25
N GLU A 123 -13.83 -6.29 2.12
CA GLU A 123 -13.67 -7.09 0.91
C GLU A 123 -12.73 -6.38 -0.08
N VAL A 124 -11.88 -7.16 -0.74
CA VAL A 124 -10.93 -6.69 -1.74
C VAL A 124 -11.30 -7.31 -3.07
N TYR A 125 -11.44 -6.48 -4.10
CA TYR A 125 -11.84 -6.88 -5.44
C TYR A 125 -10.82 -6.47 -6.49
N LEU A 126 -10.67 -7.28 -7.52
CA LEU A 126 -10.23 -6.82 -8.83
C LEU A 126 -11.44 -6.33 -9.62
N THR A 127 -11.28 -5.19 -10.27
CA THR A 127 -12.37 -4.52 -10.99
C THR A 127 -11.90 -3.97 -12.33
N ASN A 128 -12.85 -3.65 -13.20
CA ASN A 128 -12.55 -2.97 -14.46
C ASN A 128 -11.93 -1.61 -14.19
N ASP A 129 -10.90 -1.26 -14.95
CA ASP A 129 -10.25 0.05 -14.85
C ASP A 129 -11.20 1.15 -15.35
N SER A 130 -11.51 2.10 -14.48
CA SER A 130 -12.26 3.32 -14.84
C SER A 130 -11.34 4.46 -15.30
N GLY A 131 -10.03 4.23 -15.29
CA GLY A 131 -9.01 5.24 -15.54
C GLY A 131 -8.59 6.00 -14.28
N PRO A 132 -7.74 7.02 -14.43
CA PRO A 132 -7.30 7.86 -13.31
C PRO A 132 -8.49 8.59 -12.64
N LEU A 133 -8.43 8.71 -11.32
CA LEU A 133 -9.40 9.41 -10.49
C LEU A 133 -9.22 10.94 -10.60
N GLU A 134 -10.31 11.67 -10.42
CA GLU A 134 -10.29 13.14 -10.35
C GLU A 134 -9.66 13.60 -9.02
N THR A 135 -8.65 14.48 -9.07
CA THR A 135 -7.87 14.89 -7.89
C THR A 135 -8.32 16.21 -7.25
N ASN A 136 -9.27 16.92 -7.87
CA ASN A 136 -9.81 18.18 -7.35
C ASN A 136 -11.32 18.27 -7.64
N PRO A 137 -12.12 17.31 -7.11
CA PRO A 137 -13.55 17.33 -7.34
C PRO A 137 -14.17 18.61 -6.75
N SER A 138 -15.01 19.27 -7.54
CA SER A 138 -15.66 20.52 -7.12
C SER A 138 -17.13 20.34 -6.74
N ASN A 139 -17.79 19.29 -7.23
CA ASN A 139 -19.22 19.07 -7.02
C ASN A 139 -19.54 17.57 -6.93
N MET A 140 -20.64 17.24 -6.25
CA MET A 140 -21.23 15.92 -6.37
C MET A 140 -21.75 15.69 -7.79
N SER A 141 -21.57 14.49 -8.31
CA SER A 141 -21.97 14.08 -9.65
C SER A 141 -22.37 12.60 -9.66
N ASP A 142 -22.84 12.11 -10.81
CA ASP A 142 -23.03 10.67 -11.01
C ASP A 142 -21.66 9.98 -11.04
N VAL A 143 -21.42 9.11 -10.06
CA VAL A 143 -20.18 8.34 -9.89
C VAL A 143 -20.38 6.84 -10.15
N SER A 144 -21.49 6.46 -10.80
CA SER A 144 -21.87 5.07 -11.09
C SER A 144 -20.79 4.28 -11.82
N GLN A 145 -20.06 4.92 -12.74
CA GLN A 145 -18.98 4.28 -13.51
C GLN A 145 -17.82 3.81 -12.63
N ILE A 146 -17.59 4.48 -11.50
CA ILE A 146 -16.50 4.18 -10.57
C ILE A 146 -17.01 3.35 -9.38
N TRP A 147 -18.28 3.50 -9.01
CA TRP A 147 -18.91 2.75 -7.93
C TRP A 147 -19.25 1.31 -8.31
N ASN A 148 -19.89 1.11 -9.46
CA ASN A 148 -20.46 -0.17 -9.88
C ASN A 148 -19.52 -1.24 -10.44
N PRO A 149 -18.22 -1.00 -10.79
CA PRO A 149 -17.34 -2.05 -11.30
C PRO A 149 -17.26 -3.31 -10.44
N ILE A 150 -17.56 -3.21 -9.14
CA ILE A 150 -17.64 -4.35 -8.22
C ILE A 150 -18.74 -5.35 -8.58
N ALA A 151 -19.82 -4.93 -9.24
CA ALA A 151 -20.93 -5.80 -9.62
C ALA A 151 -20.49 -6.87 -10.64
N SER A 152 -19.47 -6.56 -11.44
CA SER A 152 -18.80 -7.49 -12.36
C SER A 152 -17.40 -7.91 -11.87
N GLY A 153 -16.96 -7.39 -10.73
CA GLY A 153 -15.62 -7.59 -10.17
C GLY A 153 -15.40 -8.98 -9.62
N GLU A 154 -14.13 -9.37 -9.46
CA GLU A 154 -13.74 -10.62 -8.80
C GLU A 154 -13.28 -10.33 -7.37
N LYS A 155 -13.99 -10.88 -6.37
CA LYS A 155 -13.54 -10.81 -4.98
C LYS A 155 -12.32 -11.70 -4.79
N ILE A 156 -11.21 -11.11 -4.35
CA ILE A 156 -9.94 -11.83 -4.15
C ILE A 156 -9.63 -12.08 -2.67
N ALA A 157 -10.19 -11.31 -1.76
CA ALA A 157 -10.04 -11.54 -0.33
C ALA A 157 -11.17 -10.92 0.50
N THR A 158 -11.37 -11.48 1.69
CA THR A 158 -12.07 -10.86 2.82
C THR A 158 -11.10 -10.80 3.99
N ILE A 159 -10.91 -9.62 4.57
CA ILE A 159 -9.92 -9.36 5.61
C ILE A 159 -10.54 -8.54 6.74
N THR A 160 -9.94 -8.57 7.93
CA THR A 160 -10.27 -7.63 9.02
C THR A 160 -9.03 -6.77 9.27
N PRO A 161 -8.96 -5.55 8.69
CA PRO A 161 -7.81 -4.68 8.86
C PRO A 161 -7.57 -4.29 10.32
N VAL A 162 -6.30 -4.15 10.67
CA VAL A 162 -5.82 -3.70 11.99
C VAL A 162 -5.18 -2.33 11.83
N SER A 163 -5.58 -1.39 12.70
CA SER A 163 -5.05 -0.02 12.70
C SER A 163 -3.53 -0.02 12.87
N GLY A 164 -2.83 0.73 12.03
CA GLY A 164 -1.38 0.81 12.05
C GLY A 164 -0.67 -0.39 11.44
N GLU A 165 -1.36 -1.33 10.80
CA GLU A 165 -0.77 -2.50 10.14
C GLU A 165 -0.89 -2.45 8.61
N TRP A 166 -0.08 -3.26 7.94
CA TRP A 166 -0.19 -3.46 6.50
C TRP A 166 -1.23 -4.53 6.21
N VAL A 167 -2.17 -4.21 5.33
CA VAL A 167 -3.02 -5.19 4.66
C VAL A 167 -2.20 -5.81 3.52
N THR A 168 -2.21 -7.13 3.46
CA THR A 168 -1.53 -7.90 2.41
C THR A 168 -2.52 -8.85 1.75
N VAL A 169 -2.58 -8.84 0.42
CA VAL A 169 -3.50 -9.68 -0.37
C VAL A 169 -2.78 -10.26 -1.57
N ASP A 170 -2.77 -11.58 -1.69
CA ASP A 170 -2.15 -12.26 -2.83
C ASP A 170 -3.08 -12.25 -4.05
N ILE A 171 -2.48 -11.99 -5.21
CA ILE A 171 -3.11 -11.91 -6.52
C ILE A 171 -2.41 -12.91 -7.43
N SER A 172 -3.11 -13.98 -7.79
CA SER A 172 -2.55 -15.01 -8.66
C SER A 172 -2.29 -14.48 -10.07
N SER A 173 -1.30 -15.04 -10.78
CA SER A 173 -1.03 -14.66 -12.17
C SER A 173 -2.22 -14.96 -13.10
N ALA A 174 -3.09 -15.92 -12.76
CA ALA A 174 -4.32 -16.19 -13.50
C ALA A 174 -5.33 -15.05 -13.36
N MET A 175 -5.49 -14.50 -12.15
CA MET A 175 -6.31 -13.32 -11.90
C MET A 175 -5.73 -12.10 -12.62
N VAL A 176 -4.41 -11.87 -12.53
CA VAL A 176 -3.74 -10.77 -13.24
C VAL A 176 -4.03 -10.84 -14.74
N LYS A 177 -3.84 -12.01 -15.36
CA LYS A 177 -4.13 -12.20 -16.80
C LYS A 177 -5.58 -11.91 -17.19
N SER A 178 -6.51 -12.09 -16.26
CA SER A 178 -7.94 -11.90 -16.51
C SER A 178 -8.39 -10.44 -16.34
N TRP A 179 -7.64 -9.67 -15.54
CA TRP A 179 -8.02 -8.32 -15.11
C TRP A 179 -7.07 -7.22 -15.58
N VAL A 180 -5.88 -7.57 -16.08
CA VAL A 180 -4.98 -6.59 -16.67
C VAL A 180 -5.59 -6.01 -17.95
N THR A 181 -5.60 -4.70 -18.04
CA THR A 181 -6.06 -3.98 -19.23
C THR A 181 -5.02 -4.05 -20.35
N ASP A 182 -5.44 -3.75 -21.58
CA ASP A 182 -4.53 -3.62 -22.73
C ASP A 182 -3.42 -2.56 -22.53
N LYS A 183 -3.61 -1.64 -21.57
CA LYS A 183 -2.65 -0.61 -21.18
C LYS A 183 -1.73 -1.04 -20.04
N GLY A 184 -1.81 -2.28 -19.59
CA GLY A 184 -0.98 -2.82 -18.52
C GLY A 184 -1.42 -2.44 -17.10
N TYR A 185 -2.66 -2.00 -16.90
CA TYR A 185 -3.16 -1.64 -15.57
C TYR A 185 -4.02 -2.73 -14.93
N ILE A 186 -3.89 -2.88 -13.61
CA ILE A 186 -4.88 -3.55 -12.76
C ILE A 186 -5.47 -2.56 -11.76
N THR A 187 -6.75 -2.76 -11.40
CA THR A 187 -7.47 -1.89 -10.47
C THR A 187 -8.05 -2.71 -9.33
N ILE A 188 -7.68 -2.35 -8.11
CA ILE A 188 -8.10 -2.98 -6.86
C ILE A 188 -9.08 -2.05 -6.15
N MET A 189 -10.24 -2.59 -5.77
CA MET A 189 -11.26 -1.86 -5.02
C MET A 189 -11.45 -2.46 -3.63
N LEU A 190 -11.53 -1.59 -2.63
CA LEU A 190 -11.80 -1.92 -1.23
C LEU A 190 -13.22 -1.46 -0.88
N LYS A 191 -14.02 -2.33 -0.29
CA LYS A 191 -15.30 -1.93 0.34
C LYS A 191 -15.55 -2.70 1.63
N LEU A 192 -16.44 -2.20 2.48
CA LEU A 192 -16.91 -3.02 3.61
C LEU A 192 -17.74 -4.19 3.11
N GLU A 193 -17.61 -5.34 3.78
CA GLU A 193 -18.46 -6.50 3.55
C GLU A 193 -19.92 -6.19 3.90
N ASN A 194 -20.13 -5.48 5.01
CA ASN A 194 -21.43 -5.02 5.46
C ASN A 194 -21.48 -3.48 5.48
N GLU A 195 -22.22 -2.91 4.52
CA GLU A 195 -22.48 -1.46 4.43
C GLU A 195 -23.79 -1.06 5.17
N ASN A 196 -24.38 -1.96 5.97
CA ASN A 196 -25.58 -1.72 6.76
C ASN A 196 -25.36 -2.03 8.26
N LEU A 197 -24.54 -1.21 8.91
CA LEU A 197 -24.11 -1.42 10.30
C LEU A 197 -24.99 -0.72 11.35
N GLY A 198 -26.06 -0.03 10.93
CA GLY A 198 -26.91 0.76 11.84
C GLY A 198 -26.21 1.99 12.44
N SER A 199 -25.01 2.31 11.96
CA SER A 199 -24.21 3.49 12.29
C SER A 199 -23.51 3.96 11.02
N ASN A 200 -23.30 5.29 10.92
CA ASN A 200 -22.68 5.94 9.77
C ASN A 200 -21.29 6.48 10.11
N ASN A 201 -20.59 5.83 11.04
CA ASN A 201 -19.27 6.26 11.51
C ASN A 201 -18.35 5.04 11.73
N ASP A 202 -18.42 4.10 10.81
CA ASP A 202 -17.73 2.81 10.86
C ASP A 202 -16.93 2.65 9.57
N TYR A 203 -15.63 2.91 9.64
CA TYR A 203 -14.76 2.90 8.47
C TYR A 203 -13.32 2.56 8.83
N TYR A 204 -12.57 2.20 7.79
CA TYR A 204 -11.12 2.12 7.81
C TYR A 204 -10.53 3.27 6.99
N SER A 205 -9.44 3.86 7.47
CA SER A 205 -8.66 4.84 6.70
C SER A 205 -7.43 4.16 6.13
N PHE A 206 -7.24 4.20 4.82
CA PHE A 206 -6.11 3.58 4.13
C PHE A 206 -5.16 4.61 3.53
N SER A 207 -3.87 4.30 3.50
CA SER A 207 -2.89 5.19 2.89
C SER A 207 -3.13 5.37 1.38
N THR A 208 -2.72 6.54 0.89
CA THR A 208 -2.72 6.96 -0.51
C THR A 208 -1.29 7.29 -0.96
N TYR A 209 -1.13 7.70 -2.21
CA TYR A 209 0.14 8.00 -2.84
C TYR A 209 0.93 9.09 -2.09
N GLU A 210 0.21 10.12 -1.62
CA GLU A 210 0.77 11.31 -0.97
C GLU A 210 0.80 11.19 0.56
N TYR A 211 0.08 10.23 1.15
CA TYR A 211 0.00 10.07 2.60
C TYR A 211 1.37 9.92 3.25
N SER A 212 1.60 10.70 4.32
CA SER A 212 2.86 10.71 5.07
C SER A 212 4.09 10.92 4.17
N GLN A 213 3.98 11.85 3.23
CA GLN A 213 5.02 12.16 2.24
C GLN A 213 5.44 10.94 1.41
N GLY A 214 4.51 10.01 1.18
CA GLY A 214 4.72 8.77 0.43
C GLY A 214 5.45 7.67 1.20
N SER A 215 5.75 7.84 2.49
CA SER A 215 6.45 6.82 3.29
C SER A 215 5.65 5.53 3.50
N ALA A 216 4.32 5.60 3.40
CA ALA A 216 3.40 4.48 3.49
C ALA A 216 2.60 4.28 2.19
N LYS A 217 3.19 4.64 1.05
CA LYS A 217 2.57 4.50 -0.27
C LYS A 217 2.12 3.06 -0.53
N PRO A 218 0.91 2.82 -1.06
CA PRO A 218 0.46 1.50 -1.51
C PRO A 218 1.34 0.95 -2.64
N TYR A 219 1.53 -0.37 -2.67
CA TYR A 219 2.37 -1.01 -3.68
C TYR A 219 1.99 -2.47 -3.94
N LEU A 220 2.39 -2.98 -5.10
CA LEU A 220 2.46 -4.41 -5.38
C LEU A 220 3.90 -4.90 -5.20
N SER A 221 4.05 -6.11 -4.69
CA SER A 221 5.33 -6.83 -4.73
C SER A 221 5.22 -8.08 -5.61
N ALA A 222 6.25 -8.40 -6.38
CA ALA A 222 6.33 -9.64 -7.14
C ALA A 222 7.61 -10.42 -6.82
N PRO A 223 7.59 -11.76 -6.90
CA PRO A 223 8.79 -12.59 -6.84
C PRO A 223 9.66 -12.45 -8.11
#